data_AF-A0A557SI25-F1
#
_entry.id   AF-A0A557SI25-F1
#
_cell.length_a   1.000
_cell.length_b   1.000
_cell.length_c   1.000
_cell.angle_alpha   90.00
_cell.angle_beta   90.00
_cell.angle_gamma   90.00
#
_symmetry.space_group_name_H-M   'P 1'
#
loop_
_entity.id
_entity.type
_entity.pdbx_description
1 polymer ?
#
loop_
_entity_poly.entity_id
_entity_poly.type
_entity_poly.pdbx_seq_one_letter_code
_entity_poly.pdbx_strand_id
1 'polypeptide(L)'
;MIKLVELDKSTFYAKEVDVVRLKREAGFLSEFLETLSVDELNLKNSILPFCKAAIERPDEFPIDIYDEPLPITHMLDSGITFPAHFLEIYSQFFNTAVGARIDLENRVEKGDKLYAPMEFE
;
A
#
# COMPACT_ATOMS: atom_id res chain seq x y z
N MET A 1 4.96 17.63 -0.86
CA MET A 1 4.87 18.26 -2.19
C MET A 1 3.76 17.61 -3.01
N ILE A 2 2.88 18.38 -3.65
CA ILE A 2 1.79 17.84 -4.48
C ILE A 2 2.26 17.70 -5.93
N LYS A 3 2.05 16.52 -6.53
CA LYS A 3 2.38 16.20 -7.92
C LYS A 3 1.16 15.61 -8.62
N LEU A 4 1.02 15.85 -9.93
CA LEU A 4 0.10 15.08 -10.78
C LEU A 4 0.79 13.77 -11.19
N VAL A 5 0.24 12.64 -10.76
CA VAL A 5 0.73 11.29 -11.08
C VAL A 5 -0.18 10.65 -12.13
N GLU A 6 0.40 9.87 -13.04
CA GLU A 6 -0.38 9.12 -14.04
C GLU A 6 -1.09 7.96 -13.34
N LEU A 7 -2.34 7.71 -13.71
CA LEU A 7 -3.13 6.60 -13.21
C LEU A 7 -3.19 5.45 -14.21
N ASP A 8 -3.24 4.23 -13.71
CA ASP A 8 -3.73 3.09 -14.48
C ASP A 8 -5.25 3.22 -14.68
N LYS A 9 -5.72 3.09 -15.93
CA LYS A 9 -7.14 3.29 -16.26
C LYS A 9 -8.05 2.14 -15.84
N SER A 10 -7.48 0.97 -15.58
CA SER A 10 -8.22 -0.22 -15.16
C SER A 10 -8.42 -0.25 -13.65
N THR A 11 -7.39 0.13 -12.89
CA THR A 11 -7.40 0.06 -11.42
C THR A 11 -7.66 1.41 -10.76
N PHE A 12 -7.48 2.51 -11.50
CA PHE A 12 -7.44 3.88 -11.00
C PHE A 12 -6.32 4.15 -9.99
N TYR A 13 -5.36 3.26 -9.81
CA TYR A 13 -4.20 3.51 -8.95
C TYR A 13 -3.12 4.31 -9.67
N ALA A 14 -2.33 5.05 -8.91
CA ALA A 14 -1.16 5.74 -9.44
C ALA A 14 -0.15 4.72 -9.98
N LYS A 15 0.56 5.08 -11.05
CA LYS A 15 1.68 4.30 -11.61
C LYS A 15 3.02 4.54 -10.91
N GLU A 16 3.02 5.40 -9.90
CA GLU A 16 4.18 5.71 -9.06
C GLU A 16 3.70 5.93 -7.62
N VAL A 17 4.60 5.72 -6.66
CA VAL A 17 4.31 5.86 -5.24
C VAL A 17 5.32 6.78 -4.57
N ASP A 18 4.93 7.34 -3.42
CA ASP A 18 5.86 8.04 -2.54
C ASP A 18 6.78 7.03 -1.84
N VAL A 19 8.00 6.90 -2.35
CA VAL A 19 9.01 5.98 -1.82
C VAL A 19 9.40 6.30 -0.38
N VAL A 20 9.41 7.58 0.02
CA VAL A 20 9.76 7.97 1.39
C VAL A 20 8.69 7.49 2.35
N ARG A 21 7.42 7.76 2.02
CA ARG A 21 6.27 7.27 2.78
C ARG A 21 6.21 5.75 2.80
N LEU A 22 6.40 5.10 1.66
CA LEU A 22 6.36 3.65 1.51
C LEU A 22 7.34 2.98 2.48
N LYS A 23 8.59 3.44 2.53
CA LYS A 23 9.62 2.91 3.43
C LYS A 23 9.26 3.15 4.90
N ARG A 24 8.72 4.32 5.23
CA ARG A 24 8.30 4.68 6.59
C ARG A 24 7.17 3.79 7.09
N GLU A 25 6.11 3.65 6.30
CA GLU A 25 4.96 2.79 6.62
C GLU A 25 5.36 1.30 6.66
N ALA A 26 6.23 0.84 5.76
CA ALA A 26 6.80 -0.50 5.80
C ALA A 26 7.61 -0.76 7.08
N GLY A 27 8.39 0.23 7.53
CA GLY A 27 9.13 0.18 8.79
C GLY A 27 8.20 0.04 9.99
N PHE A 28 7.18 0.89 10.10
CA PHE A 28 6.19 0.83 11.18
C PHE A 28 5.44 -0.50 11.21
N LEU A 29 5.04 -1.01 10.03
CA LEU A 29 4.36 -2.30 9.95
C LEU A 29 5.29 -3.46 10.33
N SER A 30 6.56 -3.42 9.91
CA SER A 30 7.55 -4.43 10.30
C SER A 30 7.78 -4.44 11.81
N GLU A 31 7.98 -3.27 12.41
CA GLU A 31 8.14 -3.11 13.86
C GLU A 31 6.91 -3.65 14.60
N PHE A 32 5.71 -3.28 14.16
CA PHE A 32 4.46 -3.79 14.74
C PHE A 32 4.39 -5.32 14.67
N LEU A 33 4.65 -5.91 13.50
CA LEU A 33 4.59 -7.36 13.31
C LEU A 33 5.57 -8.07 14.25
N GLU A 34 6.78 -7.56 14.42
CA GLU A 34 7.77 -8.15 15.34
C GLU A 34 7.32 -8.14 16.81
N THR A 35 6.48 -7.18 17.23
CA THR A 35 5.91 -7.15 18.59
C THR A 35 4.84 -8.21 18.86
N LEU A 36 4.29 -8.84 17.82
CA LEU A 36 3.28 -9.89 17.98
C LEU A 36 3.89 -11.12 18.65
N SER A 37 3.37 -11.44 19.84
CA SER A 37 3.77 -12.60 20.64
C SER A 37 3.24 -13.93 20.08
N VAL A 38 2.09 -13.88 19.40
CA VAL A 38 1.48 -15.01 18.71
C VAL A 38 1.07 -14.56 17.32
N ASP A 39 1.42 -15.35 16.29
CA ASP A 39 1.11 -15.07 14.89
C ASP A 39 0.09 -16.08 14.33
N GLU A 40 -1.08 -16.18 14.96
CA GLU A 40 -2.11 -17.17 14.62
C GLU A 40 -2.64 -17.02 13.19
N LEU A 41 -2.55 -15.80 12.64
CA LEU A 41 -2.98 -15.47 11.29
C LEU A 41 -1.82 -15.50 10.28
N ASN A 42 -0.63 -15.95 10.70
CA ASN A 42 0.56 -16.03 9.85
C ASN A 42 0.91 -14.67 9.19
N LEU A 43 0.63 -13.55 9.87
CA LEU A 43 0.84 -12.18 9.41
C LEU A 43 2.31 -11.91 9.14
N LYS A 44 3.23 -12.43 9.97
CA LYS A 44 4.68 -12.20 9.80
C LYS A 44 5.16 -12.76 8.47
N ASN A 45 4.91 -14.05 8.24
CA ASN A 45 5.36 -14.71 7.02
C ASN A 45 4.65 -14.17 5.77
N SER A 46 3.42 -13.69 5.92
CA SER A 46 2.65 -13.17 4.80
C SER A 46 3.05 -11.74 4.44
N ILE A 47 3.36 -10.88 5.42
CA ILE A 47 3.48 -9.43 5.20
C ILE A 47 4.93 -8.93 5.24
N LEU A 48 5.79 -9.49 6.11
CA LEU A 48 7.19 -9.04 6.22
C LEU A 48 7.97 -9.10 4.89
N PRO A 49 7.76 -10.09 3.98
CA PRO A 49 8.41 -10.06 2.68
C PRO A 49 8.09 -8.81 1.86
N PHE A 50 6.85 -8.31 1.92
CA PHE A 50 6.44 -7.09 1.23
C PHE A 50 7.00 -5.85 1.89
N CYS A 51 7.03 -5.78 3.22
CA CYS A 51 7.69 -4.68 3.91
C CYS A 51 9.19 -4.62 3.59
N LYS A 52 9.85 -5.78 3.54
CA LYS A 52 11.25 -5.88 3.13
C LYS A 52 11.46 -5.42 1.69
N ALA A 53 10.61 -5.87 0.76
CA ALA A 53 10.65 -5.42 -0.63
C ALA A 53 10.47 -3.90 -0.75
N ALA A 54 9.50 -3.32 -0.04
CA ALA A 54 9.27 -1.87 0.00
C ALA A 54 10.49 -1.08 0.49
N ILE A 55 11.28 -1.64 1.41
CA ILE A 55 12.48 -1.00 1.95
C ILE A 55 13.69 -1.15 1.00
N GLU A 56 13.93 -2.37 0.52
CA GLU A 56 15.14 -2.75 -0.22
C GLU A 56 15.03 -2.50 -1.73
N ARG A 57 13.83 -2.65 -2.30
CA ARG A 57 13.52 -2.61 -3.74
C ARG A 57 12.26 -1.78 -4.01
N PRO A 58 12.23 -0.49 -3.59
CA PRO A 58 11.05 0.35 -3.72
C PRO A 58 10.64 0.64 -5.18
N ASP A 59 11.53 0.40 -6.13
CA ASP A 59 11.28 0.51 -7.57
C ASP A 59 10.37 -0.60 -8.12
N GLU A 60 10.13 -1.66 -7.35
CA GLU A 60 9.13 -2.71 -7.65
C GLU A 60 7.69 -2.25 -7.32
N PHE A 61 7.50 -1.03 -6.80
CA PHE A 61 6.20 -0.46 -6.42
C PHE A 61 5.78 0.68 -7.37
N PRO A 62 4.48 0.89 -7.62
CA PRO A 62 3.33 0.20 -7.03
C PRO A 62 3.18 -1.24 -7.49
N ILE A 63 2.72 -2.11 -6.60
CA ILE A 63 2.41 -3.49 -6.95
C ILE A 63 1.06 -3.57 -7.67
N ASP A 64 0.96 -4.46 -8.64
CA ASP A 64 -0.32 -4.82 -9.23
C ASP A 64 -1.00 -5.89 -8.37
N ILE A 65 -2.09 -5.51 -7.69
CA ILE A 65 -2.85 -6.43 -6.81
C ILE A 65 -3.53 -7.57 -7.55
N TYR A 66 -3.66 -7.50 -8.89
CA TYR A 66 -4.24 -8.57 -9.70
C TYR A 66 -3.21 -9.64 -10.06
N ASP A 67 -1.94 -9.25 -10.24
CA ASP A 67 -0.84 -10.17 -10.53
C ASP A 67 -0.17 -10.68 -9.25
N GLU A 68 -0.02 -9.82 -8.24
CA GLU A 68 0.57 -10.14 -6.94
C GLU A 68 -0.35 -9.67 -5.80
N PRO A 69 -1.38 -10.45 -5.45
CA PRO A 69 -2.29 -10.04 -4.38
C PRO A 69 -1.55 -9.97 -3.05
N LEU A 70 -1.63 -8.81 -2.39
CA LEU A 70 -1.22 -8.72 -0.99
C LEU A 70 -2.07 -9.69 -0.15
N PRO A 71 -1.51 -10.27 0.94
CA PRO A 71 -2.16 -11.37 1.64
C PRO A 71 -3.50 -11.02 2.28
N ILE A 72 -3.76 -9.72 2.50
CA ILE A 72 -4.95 -9.25 3.20
C ILE A 72 -5.58 -8.13 2.38
N THR A 73 -6.38 -8.51 1.39
CA THR A 73 -7.15 -7.58 0.55
C THR A 73 -8.58 -7.36 1.05
N HIS A 74 -9.11 -8.29 1.86
CA HIS A 74 -10.48 -8.26 2.39
C HIS A 74 -10.49 -8.38 3.92
N MET A 75 -10.31 -7.23 4.59
CA MET A 75 -10.08 -7.16 6.04
C MET A 75 -11.33 -7.28 6.93
N LEU A 76 -12.55 -7.16 6.36
CA LEU A 76 -13.75 -6.86 7.16
C LEU A 76 -14.82 -7.97 7.18
N ASP A 77 -14.77 -8.96 6.28
CA ASP A 77 -15.87 -9.93 6.10
C ASP A 77 -15.58 -11.34 6.63
N SER A 78 -14.42 -11.58 7.25
CA SER A 78 -13.97 -12.94 7.60
C SER A 78 -14.34 -13.40 9.03
N GLY A 79 -14.88 -12.51 9.87
CA GLY A 79 -15.09 -12.78 11.30
C GLY A 79 -13.79 -12.95 12.09
N ILE A 80 -12.64 -12.66 11.47
CA ILE A 80 -11.32 -12.75 12.06
C ILE A 80 -11.07 -11.50 12.92
N THR A 81 -10.62 -11.71 14.15
CA THR A 81 -10.17 -10.61 15.02
C THR A 81 -8.68 -10.39 14.79
N PHE A 82 -8.33 -9.23 14.24
CA PHE A 82 -6.94 -8.83 14.08
C PHE A 82 -6.38 -8.23 15.38
N PRO A 83 -5.05 -8.26 15.57
CA PRO A 83 -4.41 -7.52 16.65
C PRO A 83 -4.80 -6.04 16.65
N ALA A 84 -4.84 -5.41 17.82
CA ALA A 84 -5.16 -3.99 17.93
C ALA A 84 -4.21 -3.15 17.07
N HIS A 85 -4.74 -2.12 16.40
CA HIS A 85 -4.01 -1.22 15.48
C HIS A 85 -3.47 -1.87 14.20
N PHE A 86 -3.50 -3.20 14.06
CA PHE A 86 -2.98 -3.87 12.86
C PHE A 86 -3.63 -3.34 11.58
N LEU A 87 -4.96 -3.31 11.53
CA LEU A 87 -5.73 -2.88 10.35
C LEU A 87 -5.40 -1.44 9.95
N GLU A 88 -5.20 -0.57 10.93
CA GLU A 88 -4.84 0.83 10.70
C GLU A 88 -3.46 0.91 10.03
N ILE A 89 -2.44 0.31 10.64
CA ILE A 89 -1.05 0.34 10.15
C ILE A 89 -0.94 -0.35 8.79
N TYR A 90 -1.56 -1.51 8.64
CA TYR A 90 -1.58 -2.26 7.39
C TYR A 90 -2.29 -1.48 6.27
N SER A 91 -3.45 -0.87 6.56
CA SER A 91 -4.17 -0.09 5.54
C SER A 91 -3.36 1.11 5.04
N GLN A 92 -2.55 1.72 5.91
CA GLN A 92 -1.69 2.83 5.52
C GLN A 92 -0.64 2.36 4.51
N PHE A 93 0.12 1.32 4.89
CA PHE A 93 1.12 0.69 4.02
C PHE A 93 0.50 0.19 2.72
N PHE A 94 -0.60 -0.56 2.78
CA PHE A 94 -1.29 -1.12 1.62
C PHE A 94 -1.67 -0.03 0.62
N ASN A 95 -2.32 1.04 1.09
CA ASN A 95 -2.76 2.13 0.21
C ASN A 95 -1.60 2.82 -0.49
N THR A 96 -0.46 2.96 0.18
CA THR A 96 0.75 3.52 -0.46
C THR A 96 1.36 2.52 -1.42
N ALA A 97 1.51 1.26 -1.02
CA ALA A 97 2.10 0.19 -1.83
C ALA A 97 1.39 -0.05 -3.16
N VAL A 98 0.06 0.08 -3.20
CA VAL A 98 -0.73 -0.12 -4.43
C VAL A 98 -0.95 1.17 -5.22
N GLY A 99 -0.50 2.33 -4.73
CA GLY A 99 -0.73 3.62 -5.39
C GLY A 99 -2.15 4.20 -5.22
N ALA A 100 -2.85 3.84 -4.14
CA ALA A 100 -4.21 4.32 -3.84
C ALA A 100 -4.28 5.67 -3.10
N ARG A 101 -3.14 6.29 -2.76
CA ARG A 101 -3.06 7.58 -2.04
C ARG A 101 -3.24 8.79 -2.96
N ILE A 102 -4.29 8.77 -3.79
CA ILE A 102 -4.57 9.79 -4.79
C ILE A 102 -5.86 10.56 -4.50
N ASP A 103 -5.92 11.79 -5.01
CA ASP A 103 -7.15 12.58 -5.04
C ASP A 103 -7.91 12.33 -6.35
N LEU A 104 -8.79 11.31 -6.31
CA LEU A 104 -9.64 10.91 -7.44
C LEU A 104 -10.71 11.94 -7.81
N GLU A 105 -11.11 12.81 -6.88
CA GLU A 105 -12.10 13.86 -7.11
C GLU A 105 -11.53 14.94 -8.04
N ASN A 106 -10.24 15.26 -7.89
CA ASN A 106 -9.54 16.27 -8.68
C ASN A 106 -8.72 15.70 -9.84
N ARG A 107 -9.10 14.52 -10.36
CA ARG A 107 -8.44 13.90 -11.51
C ARG A 107 -8.57 14.74 -12.79
N VAL A 108 -7.56 14.65 -13.65
CA VAL A 108 -7.48 15.38 -14.93
C VAL A 108 -7.19 14.41 -16.07
N GLU A 109 -7.99 14.50 -17.13
CA GLU A 109 -7.75 13.78 -18.38
C GLU A 109 -6.92 14.63 -19.35
N LYS A 110 -5.87 14.04 -19.93
CA LYS A 110 -5.03 14.67 -20.96
C LYS A 110 -4.79 13.67 -22.10
N GLY A 111 -5.53 13.83 -23.19
CA GLY A 111 -5.53 12.85 -24.28
C GLY A 111 -5.99 11.48 -23.76
N ASP A 112 -5.24 10.43 -24.05
CA ASP A 112 -5.57 9.06 -23.61
C ASP A 112 -5.05 8.72 -22.21
N LYS A 113 -4.59 9.70 -21.44
CA LYS A 113 -4.04 9.49 -20.09
C LYS A 113 -4.90 10.14 -19.02
N LEU A 114 -4.93 9.49 -17.85
CA LEU A 114 -5.60 9.96 -16.66
C LEU A 114 -4.54 10.31 -15.61
N TYR A 115 -4.72 11.44 -14.93
CA TYR A 115 -3.81 11.92 -13.88
C TYR A 115 -4.61 12.29 -12.63
N ALA A 116 -4.01 12.16 -11.45
CA ALA A 116 -4.58 12.72 -10.22
C ALA A 116 -3.52 13.39 -9.35
N PRO A 117 -3.89 14.39 -8.52
CA PRO A 117 -3.00 14.91 -7.50
C PRO A 117 -2.66 13.84 -6.46
N MET A 118 -1.39 13.80 -6.07
CA MET A 118 -0.87 12.97 -4.99
C MET A 118 0.13 13.77 -4.18
N GLU A 119 0.04 13.67 -2.85
CA GLU A 119 0.98 14.30 -1.93
C GLU A 119 2.14 13.35 -1.58
N PHE A 120 3.35 13.80 -1.86
CA PHE A 120 4.62 13.18 -1.53
C PHE A 120 5.25 13.87 -0.30
N GLU A 121 5.97 13.11 0.52
CA GLU A 121 6.81 13.58 1.63
C GLU A 121 8.07 14.30 1.15
#